data_AF-A0A5B9D9X5-F1
#
_entry.id   AF-A0A5B9D9X5-F1
#
_cell.length_a   1.000
_cell.length_b   1.000
_cell.length_c   1.000
_cell.angle_alpha   90.00
_cell.angle_beta   90.00
_cell.angle_gamma   90.00
#
_symmetry.space_group_name_H-M   'P 1'
#
loop_
_entity.id
_entity.type
_entity.pdbx_description
1 polymer ?
#
loop_
_entity_poly.entity_id
_entity_poly.type
_entity_poly.pdbx_seq_one_letter_code
_entity_poly.pdbx_strand_id
1 'polypeptide(L)'
;MSQLVRKRYFCRICQKSHTIKFPRHFAENQKRYPFVFFSIHKYSGDSDEFIEKNGADIITTFYVDKNLTIRDVDVAWEDSSSNIMSENDTENLVMFLTETINEMQEQYDSLLEKYTKLLESSDKKDKNYEEKL
;
A
#
# COMPACT_ATOMS: atom_id res chain seq x y z
N MET A 1 14.61 10.54 4.34
CA MET A 1 14.30 9.11 4.12
C MET A 1 13.39 8.65 5.23
N SER A 2 12.14 8.29 4.95
CA SER A 2 11.22 7.77 5.96
C SER A 2 11.69 6.38 6.41
N GLN A 3 12.01 6.24 7.70
CA GLN A 3 12.32 4.93 8.28
C GLN A 3 11.00 4.15 8.46
N LEU A 4 10.92 2.97 7.84
CA LEU A 4 9.76 2.09 7.88
C LEU A 4 9.89 1.05 9.00
N VAL A 5 8.82 0.87 9.78
CA VAL A 5 8.67 -0.20 10.77
C VAL A 5 7.93 -1.37 10.11
N ARG A 6 8.53 -2.56 10.14
CA ARG A 6 7.92 -3.77 9.59
C ARG A 6 7.20 -4.53 10.69
N LYS A 7 5.97 -4.95 10.43
CA LYS A 7 5.18 -5.80 11.34
C LYS A 7 4.64 -7.01 10.57
N ARG A 8 4.59 -8.15 11.24
CA ARG A 8 4.02 -9.38 10.69
C ARG A 8 2.66 -9.65 11.32
N TYR A 9 1.75 -10.17 10.53
CA TYR A 9 0.46 -10.66 11.00
C TYR A 9 0.11 -11.96 10.28
N PHE A 10 -0.75 -12.77 10.90
CA PHE A 10 -1.26 -13.99 10.28
C PHE A 10 -2.61 -13.69 9.64
N CYS A 11 -2.70 -13.88 8.32
CA CYS A 11 -3.95 -13.75 7.58
C CYS A 11 -4.71 -15.07 7.67
N ARG A 12 -5.89 -15.05 8.30
CA ARG A 12 -6.73 -16.25 8.46
C ARG A 12 -7.35 -16.73 7.14
N ILE A 13 -7.51 -15.86 6.15
CA ILE A 13 -8.00 -16.24 4.82
C ILE A 13 -6.90 -16.93 4.02
N CYS A 14 -5.71 -16.33 3.95
CA CYS A 14 -4.56 -16.92 3.25
C CYS A 14 -3.88 -18.07 4.00
N GLN A 15 -4.21 -18.27 5.28
CA GLN A 15 -3.56 -19.22 6.20
C GLN A 15 -2.03 -19.07 6.27
N LYS A 16 -1.53 -17.83 6.16
CA LYS A 16 -0.08 -17.54 6.18
C LYS A 16 0.24 -16.17 6.75
N SER A 17 1.54 -15.98 7.05
CA SER A 17 2.05 -14.72 7.59
C SER A 17 2.35 -13.71 6.48
N HIS A 18 1.83 -12.49 6.63
CA HIS A 18 2.10 -11.36 5.76
C HIS A 18 2.89 -10.28 6.51
N THR A 19 3.55 -9.38 5.76
CA THR A 19 4.31 -8.26 6.32
C THR A 19 3.71 -6.94 5.86
N ILE A 20 3.37 -6.08 6.81
CA ILE A 20 2.99 -4.69 6.55
C ILE A 20 4.10 -3.74 7.00
N LYS A 21 4.09 -2.54 6.44
CA LYS A 21 5.06 -1.50 6.72
C LYS A 21 4.33 -0.25 7.19
N PHE A 22 4.78 0.30 8.30
CA PHE A 22 4.31 1.57 8.84
C PHE A 22 5.42 2.62 8.71
N PRO A 23 5.12 3.88 8.34
CA PRO A 23 6.02 4.99 8.63
C PRO A 23 6.31 5.05 10.14
N ARG A 24 7.55 5.37 10.57
CA ARG A 24 7.85 5.51 12.01
C ARG A 24 6.95 6.53 12.73
N HIS A 25 6.61 7.61 12.04
CA HIS A 25 5.77 8.70 12.55
C HIS A 25 4.26 8.43 12.40
N PHE A 26 3.87 7.23 11.95
CA PHE A 26 2.48 6.94 11.61
C PHE A 26 1.52 7.05 12.80
N ALA A 27 2.02 6.79 14.01
CA ALA A 27 1.25 6.96 15.24
C ALA A 27 1.22 8.42 15.74
N GLU A 28 2.14 9.30 15.34
CA GLU A 28 2.37 10.60 16.01
C GLU A 28 1.19 11.57 15.89
N ASN A 29 0.41 11.49 14.82
CA ASN A 29 -0.73 12.37 14.55
C ASN A 29 -2.10 11.75 14.91
N GLN A 30 -2.11 10.57 15.52
CA GLN A 30 -3.36 9.86 15.83
C GLN A 30 -3.98 10.39 17.13
N LYS A 31 -5.25 10.80 17.05
CA LYS A 31 -5.98 11.39 18.19
C LYS A 31 -6.46 10.36 19.21
N ARG A 32 -6.60 9.09 18.81
CA ARG A 32 -7.16 8.00 19.63
C ARG A 32 -6.45 6.69 19.32
N TYR A 33 -6.41 5.78 20.30
CA TYR A 33 -5.79 4.46 20.18
C TYR A 33 -6.69 3.36 20.77
N PRO A 34 -6.66 2.13 20.22
CA PRO A 34 -6.01 1.79 18.96
C PRO A 34 -6.65 2.56 17.79
N PHE A 35 -5.84 2.97 16.83
CA PHE A 35 -6.33 3.56 15.59
C PHE A 35 -6.42 2.47 14.52
N VAL A 36 -7.27 2.72 13.53
CA VAL A 36 -7.51 1.75 12.47
C VAL A 36 -6.59 2.04 11.28
N PHE A 37 -5.98 0.99 10.75
CA PHE A 37 -5.22 1.04 9.50
C PHE A 37 -5.71 -0.07 8.57
N PHE A 38 -5.79 0.22 7.27
CA PHE A 38 -6.28 -0.73 6.29
C PHE A 38 -5.16 -1.12 5.33
N SER A 39 -5.14 -2.40 4.93
CA SER A 39 -4.29 -2.87 3.85
C SER A 39 -5.06 -3.86 2.99
N ILE A 40 -4.88 -3.74 1.68
CA ILE A 40 -5.43 -4.69 0.71
C ILE A 40 -4.28 -5.56 0.22
N HIS A 41 -4.52 -6.87 0.17
CA HIS A 41 -3.60 -7.79 -0.47
C HIS A 41 -4.36 -8.84 -1.27
N LYS A 42 -3.71 -9.35 -2.31
CA LYS A 42 -4.24 -10.44 -3.14
C LYS A 42 -4.21 -11.75 -2.35
N TYR A 43 -5.30 -12.51 -2.45
CA TYR A 43 -5.33 -13.88 -1.96
C TYR A 43 -4.20 -14.68 -2.61
N SER A 44 -3.51 -15.44 -1.77
CA SER A 44 -2.36 -16.23 -2.17
C SER A 44 -2.22 -17.46 -1.27
N GLY A 45 -3.35 -17.99 -0.79
CA GLY A 45 -3.38 -19.25 -0.06
C GLY A 45 -3.31 -20.44 -1.03
N ASP A 46 -2.76 -21.53 -0.54
CA ASP A 46 -2.57 -22.77 -1.30
C ASP A 46 -3.77 -23.75 -1.12
N SER A 47 -4.88 -23.31 -0.51
CA SER A 47 -6.01 -24.18 -0.22
C SER A 47 -6.89 -24.41 -1.44
N ASP A 48 -7.21 -25.68 -1.71
CA ASP A 48 -8.12 -26.08 -2.78
C ASP A 48 -9.55 -25.51 -2.60
N GLU A 49 -9.91 -25.14 -1.37
CA GLU A 49 -11.23 -24.59 -0.99
C GLU A 49 -11.55 -23.25 -1.68
N PHE A 50 -10.52 -22.50 -2.11
CA PHE A 50 -10.67 -21.16 -2.68
C PHE A 50 -9.91 -20.97 -4.00
N ILE A 51 -9.71 -22.04 -4.79
CA ILE A 51 -9.01 -21.97 -6.09
C ILE A 51 -9.62 -20.89 -7.00
N GLU A 52 -10.96 -20.79 -7.03
CA GLU A 52 -11.67 -19.79 -7.85
C GLU A 52 -11.48 -18.35 -7.38
N LYS A 53 -10.98 -18.14 -6.16
CA LYS A 53 -10.68 -16.83 -5.57
C LYS A 53 -9.19 -16.46 -5.71
N ASN A 54 -8.41 -17.21 -6.48
CA ASN A 54 -7.01 -16.86 -6.73
C ASN A 54 -6.89 -15.47 -7.37
N GLY A 55 -6.14 -14.56 -6.73
CA GLY A 55 -6.04 -13.16 -7.14
C GLY A 55 -7.21 -12.25 -6.74
N ALA A 56 -8.19 -12.75 -5.97
CA ALA A 56 -9.20 -11.90 -5.35
C ALA A 56 -8.59 -11.03 -4.24
N ASP A 57 -9.19 -9.87 -3.99
CA ASP A 57 -8.71 -8.92 -2.98
C ASP A 57 -9.24 -9.25 -1.59
N ILE A 58 -8.35 -9.08 -0.61
CA ILE A 58 -8.62 -9.24 0.81
C ILE A 58 -8.35 -7.91 1.50
N ILE A 59 -9.38 -7.37 2.15
CA ILE A 59 -9.26 -6.20 3.01
C ILE A 59 -8.85 -6.68 4.39
N THR A 60 -7.76 -6.11 4.90
CA THR A 60 -7.27 -6.34 6.26
C THR A 60 -7.34 -5.05 7.06
N THR A 61 -8.05 -5.11 8.19
CA THR A 61 -8.19 -4.02 9.15
C THR A 61 -7.27 -4.30 10.33
N PHE A 62 -6.37 -3.36 10.64
CA PHE A 62 -5.43 -3.45 11.75
C PHE A 62 -5.82 -2.45 12.83
N TYR A 63 -5.90 -2.92 14.07
CA TYR A 63 -6.05 -2.07 15.24
C TYR A 63 -4.68 -1.83 15.85
N VAL A 64 -4.12 -0.64 15.64
CA VAL A 64 -2.72 -0.32 15.94
C VAL A 64 -2.62 0.65 17.12
N ASP A 65 -1.72 0.35 18.06
CA ASP A 65 -1.50 1.24 19.21
C ASP A 65 -0.43 2.32 18.95
N LYS A 66 -0.22 3.18 19.95
CA LYS A 66 0.76 4.27 19.92
C LYS A 66 2.21 3.84 19.69
N ASN A 67 2.52 2.56 19.92
CA ASN A 67 3.86 2.00 19.74
C ASN A 67 3.97 1.23 18.41
N LEU A 68 3.02 1.41 17.49
CA LEU A 68 2.90 0.66 16.23
C LEU A 68 2.80 -0.86 16.47
N THR A 69 2.20 -1.27 17.58
CA THR A 69 1.89 -2.66 17.88
C THR A 69 0.49 -2.97 17.38
N ILE A 70 0.38 -4.01 16.57
CA ILE A 70 -0.90 -4.54 16.11
C ILE A 70 -1.55 -5.24 17.31
N ARG A 71 -2.69 -4.73 17.75
CA ARG A 71 -3.48 -5.26 18.87
C ARG A 71 -4.49 -6.29 18.41
N ASP A 72 -5.09 -6.05 17.25
CA ASP A 72 -6.01 -6.99 16.62
C ASP A 72 -6.00 -6.83 15.09
N VAL A 73 -6.49 -7.86 14.39
CA VAL A 73 -6.57 -7.91 12.93
C VAL A 73 -7.85 -8.59 12.48
N ASP A 74 -8.66 -7.85 11.73
CA ASP A 74 -9.79 -8.40 11.00
C ASP A 74 -9.44 -8.57 9.53
N VAL A 75 -9.85 -9.68 8.95
CA VAL A 75 -9.57 -10.03 7.56
C VAL A 75 -10.88 -10.43 6.90
N ALA A 76 -11.22 -9.77 5.79
CA ALA A 76 -12.42 -10.06 5.02
C ALA A 76 -12.09 -10.11 3.53
N TRP A 77 -12.85 -10.93 2.79
CA TRP A 77 -12.90 -10.80 1.34
C TRP A 77 -13.45 -9.42 0.99
N GLU A 78 -12.92 -8.80 -0.07
CA GLU A 78 -13.57 -7.64 -0.67
C GLU A 78 -14.85 -8.11 -1.37
N ASP A 79 -15.96 -8.16 -0.63
CA ASP A 79 -17.28 -8.42 -1.18
C ASP A 79 -18.07 -7.12 -1.23
N SER A 80 -18.58 -6.77 -2.42
CA SER A 80 -19.21 -5.48 -2.76
C SER A 80 -20.56 -5.20 -2.06
N SER A 81 -21.00 -6.06 -1.15
CA SER A 81 -22.37 -6.07 -0.63
C SER A 81 -22.52 -5.95 0.90
N SER A 82 -21.42 -5.92 1.66
CA SER A 82 -21.50 -5.81 3.12
C SER A 82 -20.87 -4.51 3.63
N ASN A 83 -21.66 -3.70 4.33
CA ASN A 83 -21.17 -2.53 5.07
C ASN A 83 -20.33 -3.03 6.26
N ILE A 84 -19.07 -3.38 6.00
CA ILE A 84 -18.08 -3.80 7.00
C ILE A 84 -17.53 -2.59 7.77
N MET A 85 -17.68 -1.37 7.24
CA MET A 85 -17.03 -0.16 7.73
C MET A 85 -18.03 0.81 8.37
N SER A 86 -17.68 1.39 9.52
CA SER A 86 -18.40 2.57 10.01
C SER A 86 -18.12 3.77 9.10
N GLU A 87 -19.00 4.79 9.14
CA GLU A 87 -18.82 6.01 8.33
C GLU A 87 -17.47 6.70 8.61
N ASN A 88 -17.07 6.73 9.89
CA ASN A 88 -15.78 7.26 10.31
C ASN A 88 -14.59 6.41 9.82
N ASP A 89 -14.73 5.08 9.77
CA ASP A 89 -13.69 4.20 9.23
C ASP A 89 -13.58 4.34 7.71
N THR A 90 -14.70 4.58 7.05
CA THR A 90 -14.77 4.86 5.61
C THR A 90 -14.08 6.18 5.29
N GLU A 91 -14.32 7.23 6.07
CA GLU A 91 -13.68 8.52 5.91
C GLU A 91 -12.15 8.42 6.07
N ASN A 92 -11.68 7.68 7.08
CA ASN A 92 -10.26 7.43 7.28
C ASN A 92 -9.63 6.62 6.13
N LEU A 93 -10.35 5.63 5.60
CA LEU A 93 -9.92 4.84 4.45
C LEU A 93 -9.84 5.70 3.18
N VAL A 94 -10.86 6.52 2.92
CA VAL A 94 -10.88 7.45 1.77
C VAL A 94 -9.73 8.45 1.86
N MET A 95 -9.46 8.99 3.06
CA MET A 95 -8.34 9.91 3.27
C MET A 95 -7.00 9.21 2.98
N PHE A 96 -6.79 8.01 3.54
CA PHE A 96 -5.58 7.22 3.31
C PHE A 96 -5.39 6.86 1.83
N LEU A 97 -6.45 6.45 1.14
CA LEU A 97 -6.41 6.13 -0.29
C LEU A 97 -6.09 7.38 -1.12
N THR A 98 -6.65 8.53 -0.75
CA THR A 98 -6.39 9.81 -1.41
C THR A 98 -4.93 10.22 -1.27
N GLU A 99 -4.37 10.12 -0.06
CA GLU A 99 -2.94 10.38 0.20
C GLU A 99 -2.05 9.44 -0.63
N THR A 100 -2.39 8.14 -0.66
CA THR A 100 -1.66 7.14 -1.44
C THR A 100 -1.70 7.44 -2.94
N ILE A 101 -2.86 7.83 -3.48
CA ILE A 101 -3.00 8.21 -4.89
C ILE A 101 -2.13 9.43 -5.21
N ASN A 102 -2.12 10.44 -4.34
CA ASN A 102 -1.28 11.62 -4.52
C ASN A 102 0.22 11.27 -4.50
N GLU A 103 0.66 10.45 -3.54
CA GLU A 103 2.06 9.97 -3.50
C GLU A 103 2.44 9.19 -4.77
N MET A 104 1.52 8.36 -5.30
CA MET A 104 1.74 7.63 -6.54
C MET A 104 1.82 8.57 -7.76
N GLN A 105 1.01 9.61 -7.80
CA GLN A 105 1.07 10.64 -8.85
C GLN A 105 2.39 11.41 -8.80
N GLU A 106 2.85 11.84 -7.62
CA GLU A 106 4.15 12.51 -7.48
C GLU A 106 5.31 11.62 -7.95
N GLN A 107 5.26 10.33 -7.61
CA GLN A 107 6.26 9.36 -8.08
C GLN A 107 6.22 9.17 -9.59
N TYR A 108 5.03 9.11 -10.18
CA TYR A 108 4.84 9.02 -11.63
C TYR A 108 5.42 10.25 -12.34
N ASP A 109 5.11 11.45 -11.88
CA ASP A 109 5.60 12.70 -12.47
C ASP A 109 7.13 12.80 -12.36
N SER A 110 7.70 12.46 -11.21
CA SER A 110 9.16 12.43 -11.02
C SER A 110 9.85 11.43 -11.95
N LEU A 111 9.24 10.26 -12.15
CA LEU A 111 9.77 9.23 -13.04
C LEU A 111 9.71 9.68 -14.50
N LEU A 112 8.58 10.30 -14.90
CA LEU A 112 8.39 10.86 -16.23
C LEU A 112 9.44 11.93 -16.53
N GLU A 113 9.66 12.88 -15.61
CA GLU A 113 10.67 13.94 -15.78
C GLU A 113 12.09 13.36 -15.98
N LYS A 114 12.46 12.35 -15.18
CA LYS A 114 13.75 11.67 -15.33
C LYS A 114 13.87 10.96 -16.66
N TYR A 115 12.80 10.30 -17.11
CA TYR A 115 12.77 9.62 -18.39
C TYR A 115 12.93 10.60 -19.55
N THR A 116 12.25 11.74 -19.52
CA THR A 116 12.38 12.78 -20.55
C THR A 116 13.79 13.38 -20.59
N LYS A 117 14.39 13.68 -19.44
CA LYS A 117 15.80 14.14 -19.36
C LYS A 117 16.78 13.12 -19.92
N LEU A 118 16.54 11.84 -19.67
CA LEU A 118 17.37 10.76 -20.22
C LEU A 118 17.27 10.73 -21.76
N LEU A 119 16.06 10.80 -22.32
CA LEU A 119 15.85 10.86 -23.77
C LEU A 119 16.54 12.06 -24.44
N GLU A 120 16.42 13.25 -23.85
CA GLU A 120 17.12 14.44 -24.37
C GLU A 120 18.65 14.29 -24.32
N SER A 121 19.16 13.60 -23.29
CA SER A 121 20.59 13.37 -23.13
C SER A 121 21.15 12.30 -24.08
N SER A 122 20.34 11.31 -24.47
CA SER A 122 20.73 10.33 -25.50
C SER A 122 20.73 10.98 -26.88
N ASP A 123 19.69 11.74 -27.23
CA ASP A 123 19.62 12.45 -28.52
C ASP A 123 20.78 13.44 -28.73
N LYS A 124 21.21 14.14 -27.67
CA LYS A 124 22.37 15.05 -27.72
C LYS A 124 23.71 14.33 -27.88
N LYS A 125 23.81 13.08 -27.41
CA LYS A 125 25.02 12.26 -27.57
C LYS A 125 25.12 11.73 -29.00
N ASP A 126 24.01 11.30 -29.57
CA ASP A 126 23.98 10.76 -30.93
C ASP A 126 24.35 11.84 -31.96
N LYS A 127 23.83 13.07 -31.82
CA LYS A 127 24.22 14.21 -32.69
C LYS A 127 25.69 14.63 -32.55
N ASN A 128 26.27 14.54 -31.35
CA ASN A 128 27.69 14.84 -31.14
C ASN A 128 28.62 13.78 -31.72
N TYR A 129 28.13 12.55 -31.93
CA TYR A 129 28.88 11.49 -32.60
C TYR A 129 28.89 11.66 -34.12
N GLU A 130 27.78 12.15 -34.71
CA GLU A 130 27.70 12.42 -36.15
C GLU A 130 28.54 13.63 -36.59
N GLU A 131 28.67 14.68 -35.77
CA GLU A 131 29.50 15.86 -36.09
C GLU A 131 31.01 15.63 -35.93
N LYS A 132 31.43 14.50 -35.35
CA LYS A 132 32.84 14.15 -35.11
C LYS A 132 33.40 13.10 -36.07
N LEU A 133 32.59 12.61 -37.00
CA LEU A 133 32.98 11.71 -38.11
C LEU A 133 33.14 12.51 -39.40
#